data_AF-A0A2N1FAG4-F1
#
_entry.id   AF-A0A2N1FAG4-F1
#
_cell.length_a   1.000
_cell.length_b   1.000
_cell.length_c   1.000
_cell.angle_alpha   90.00
_cell.angle_beta   90.00
_cell.angle_gamma   90.00
#
_symmetry.space_group_name_H-M   'P 1'
#
loop_
_entity.id
_entity.type
_entity.pdbx_description
1 polymer ?
#
loop_
_entity_poly.entity_id
_entity_poly.type
_entity_poly.pdbx_seq_one_letter_code
_entity_poly.pdbx_strand_id
1 'polypeptide(L)'
;MTEIKIPKNITPKKLNKLFEDYLIRKNLSNITLSIPDSINKYTFGLLANLLKLVITLNKKSNIKILKIDIDHENLENFYDQEYSYPIVSLLWNTSSFVDRNGNEIKPKLRKLQNDYFIKMNGLSRFKGNKYILTNTDHLSKNNGLVKLFENSNGFNDNEEQITKSVKKILNDYVLTFNKNNLIEIDSIVDDIGAIIYELAKNTYEWGRTDSQNIEISSSIRGVYFRFHKNNKEKISQEFKDTPLDSYFKQKYILNECTNELNQVYFLEILVFDSGVGFIDKFHQKDSLTDLEIIKKCLIKNQTSSITNLKSKKGLGLDRILNILNQKGFVRITTNKYSVFRNLIKDNHKPTNIQDLDSLVLEDWNKNDFKTTNMINATGSHISILYPFKSIS
;
A
#
# COMPACT_ATOMS: atom_id res chain seq x y z
N MET A 1 17.45 23.27 -9.79
CA MET A 1 16.59 22.09 -9.99
C MET A 1 17.14 20.98 -9.11
N THR A 2 16.33 20.38 -8.24
CA THR A 2 16.82 19.34 -7.31
C THR A 2 16.61 17.96 -7.92
N GLU A 3 17.68 17.20 -8.13
CA GLU A 3 17.56 15.80 -8.56
C GLU A 3 17.49 14.86 -7.34
N ILE A 4 16.49 13.97 -7.36
CA ILE A 4 16.31 12.90 -6.38
C ILE A 4 16.39 11.58 -7.15
N LYS A 5 17.41 10.77 -6.85
CA LYS A 5 17.62 9.49 -7.53
C LYS A 5 17.25 8.31 -6.63
N ILE A 6 16.38 7.44 -7.14
CA ILE A 6 16.03 6.16 -6.53
C ILE A 6 16.90 5.07 -7.19
N PRO A 7 17.80 4.39 -6.46
CA PRO A 7 18.65 3.35 -7.04
C PRO A 7 17.93 2.01 -7.23
N LYS A 8 18.44 1.14 -8.12
CA LYS A 8 17.89 -0.22 -8.34
C LYS A 8 17.91 -1.11 -7.08
N ASN A 9 18.93 -0.94 -6.24
CA ASN A 9 19.11 -1.70 -4.98
C ASN A 9 18.44 -1.02 -3.77
N ILE A 10 17.34 -0.31 -4.00
CA ILE A 10 16.60 0.40 -2.96
C ILE A 10 16.01 -0.58 -1.93
N THR A 11 15.98 -0.15 -0.67
CA THR A 11 15.37 -0.88 0.45
C THR A 11 14.50 0.08 1.27
N PRO A 12 13.59 -0.42 2.13
CA PRO A 12 12.81 0.44 3.02
C PRO A 12 13.67 1.41 3.85
N LYS A 13 14.83 0.95 4.36
CA LYS A 13 15.79 1.78 5.10
C LYS A 13 16.40 2.88 4.22
N LYS A 14 16.77 2.58 2.98
CA LYS A 14 17.30 3.57 2.04
C LYS A 14 16.24 4.60 1.62
N LEU A 15 14.97 4.19 1.45
CA LEU A 15 13.87 5.13 1.18
C LEU A 15 13.61 6.07 2.34
N ASN A 16 13.64 5.57 3.58
CA ASN A 16 13.51 6.42 4.76
C ASN A 16 14.64 7.47 4.80
N LYS A 17 15.88 7.07 4.49
CA LYS A 17 17.00 8.03 4.39
C LYS A 17 16.75 9.10 3.31
N LEU A 18 16.27 8.72 2.13
CA LEU A 18 15.90 9.68 1.08
C LEU A 18 14.78 10.63 1.55
N PHE A 19 13.80 10.11 2.29
CA PHE A 19 12.73 10.90 2.87
C PHE A 19 13.30 11.95 3.84
N GLU A 20 14.20 11.55 4.76
CA GLU A 20 14.86 12.46 5.70
C GLU A 20 15.73 13.50 5.00
N ASP A 21 16.55 13.08 4.04
CA ASP A 21 17.54 13.95 3.38
C ASP A 21 16.90 15.04 2.51
N TYR A 22 15.75 14.77 1.91
CA TYR A 22 15.10 15.69 0.98
C TYR A 22 13.89 16.39 1.56
N LEU A 23 13.03 15.69 2.28
CA LEU A 23 11.82 16.32 2.81
C LEU A 23 12.14 17.09 4.08
N ILE A 24 12.88 16.50 5.04
CA ILE A 24 13.06 17.11 6.38
C ILE A 24 14.07 18.25 6.35
N ARG A 25 15.14 18.09 5.57
CA ARG A 25 16.32 18.95 5.66
C ARG A 25 16.40 20.05 4.60
N LYS A 26 15.51 20.06 3.60
CA LYS A 26 15.65 20.93 2.43
C LYS A 26 14.32 21.59 2.04
N ASN A 27 14.40 22.87 1.69
CA ASN A 27 13.36 23.53 0.90
C ASN A 27 13.51 23.07 -0.55
N LEU A 28 12.57 22.28 -1.03
CA LEU A 28 12.60 21.72 -2.38
C LEU A 28 11.73 22.56 -3.32
N SER A 29 12.31 22.99 -4.43
CA SER A 29 11.60 23.54 -5.58
C SER A 29 12.12 22.90 -6.87
N ASN A 30 11.21 22.67 -7.83
CA ASN A 30 11.51 22.12 -9.15
C ASN A 30 12.31 20.80 -9.08
N ILE A 31 11.61 19.72 -8.76
CA ILE A 31 12.21 18.38 -8.58
C ILE A 31 12.29 17.64 -9.92
N THR A 32 13.46 17.05 -10.18
CA THR A 32 13.64 15.93 -11.12
C THR A 32 13.70 14.64 -10.32
N LEU A 33 12.72 13.77 -10.50
CA LEU A 33 12.72 12.44 -9.88
C LEU A 33 13.30 11.44 -10.88
N SER A 34 14.43 10.84 -10.54
CA SER A 34 15.08 9.79 -11.34
C SER A 34 14.76 8.43 -10.74
N ILE A 35 13.96 7.62 -11.43
CA ILE A 35 13.58 6.26 -11.01
C ILE A 35 14.28 5.20 -11.87
N PRO A 36 14.58 4.02 -11.31
CA PRO A 36 15.25 2.98 -12.06
C PRO A 36 14.32 2.33 -13.09
N ASP A 37 14.88 1.66 -14.09
CA ASP A 37 14.14 0.74 -14.97
C ASP A 37 13.53 -0.46 -14.21
N SER A 38 14.15 -0.83 -13.09
CA SER A 38 13.82 -2.00 -12.29
C SER A 38 14.36 -1.91 -10.87
N ILE A 39 13.66 -2.57 -9.95
CA ILE A 39 14.14 -2.78 -8.58
C ILE A 39 14.62 -4.22 -8.44
N ASN A 40 15.82 -4.40 -7.86
CA ASN A 40 16.47 -5.70 -7.73
C ASN A 40 15.66 -6.69 -6.89
N LYS A 41 14.99 -6.20 -5.83
CA LYS A 41 14.22 -7.03 -4.91
C LYS A 41 13.10 -6.22 -4.27
N TYR A 42 11.89 -6.76 -4.31
CA TYR A 42 10.74 -6.23 -3.57
C TYR A 42 10.64 -6.95 -2.23
N THR A 43 10.95 -6.21 -1.16
CA THR A 43 10.78 -6.61 0.24
C THR A 43 9.43 -6.12 0.75
N PHE A 44 8.92 -6.69 1.84
CA PHE A 44 7.68 -6.21 2.48
C PHE A 44 7.74 -4.70 2.75
N GLY A 45 6.69 -3.98 2.37
CA GLY A 45 6.52 -2.54 2.58
C GLY A 45 7.39 -1.65 1.67
N LEU A 46 8.15 -2.21 0.73
CA LEU A 46 8.99 -1.41 -0.17
C LEU A 46 8.14 -0.51 -1.07
N LEU A 47 7.11 -1.07 -1.72
CA LEU A 47 6.22 -0.33 -2.59
C LEU A 47 5.47 0.76 -1.81
N ALA A 48 5.00 0.43 -0.60
CA ALA A 48 4.33 1.39 0.28
C ALA A 48 5.21 2.61 0.57
N ASN A 49 6.46 2.37 0.98
CA ASN A 49 7.42 3.44 1.26
C ASN A 49 7.77 4.26 0.00
N LEU A 50 7.85 3.60 -1.17
CA LEU A 50 8.17 4.25 -2.43
C LEU A 50 7.03 5.18 -2.86
N LEU A 51 5.80 4.69 -2.89
CA LEU A 51 4.62 5.49 -3.23
C LEU A 51 4.45 6.65 -2.23
N LYS A 52 4.59 6.40 -0.93
CA LYS A 52 4.58 7.45 0.09
C LYS A 52 5.58 8.57 -0.20
N LEU A 53 6.83 8.22 -0.53
CA LEU A 53 7.85 9.19 -0.88
C LEU A 53 7.44 10.03 -2.08
N VAL A 54 7.02 9.39 -3.17
CA VAL A 54 6.68 10.08 -4.44
C VAL A 54 5.43 10.95 -4.29
N ILE A 55 4.37 10.44 -3.66
CA ILE A 55 3.14 11.19 -3.37
C ILE A 55 3.47 12.43 -2.52
N THR A 56 4.23 12.24 -1.44
CA THR A 56 4.60 13.36 -0.54
C THR A 56 5.47 14.40 -1.25
N LEU A 57 6.46 13.96 -2.04
CA LEU A 57 7.31 14.87 -2.83
C LEU A 57 6.49 15.67 -3.84
N ASN A 58 5.58 15.01 -4.56
CA ASN A 58 4.74 15.67 -5.54
C ASN A 58 3.82 16.70 -4.87
N LYS A 59 3.18 16.34 -3.76
CA LYS A 59 2.28 17.24 -3.03
C LYS A 59 2.99 18.49 -2.49
N LYS A 60 4.23 18.36 -1.99
CA LYS A 60 4.96 19.46 -1.36
C LYS A 60 5.64 20.40 -2.35
N SER A 61 6.20 19.86 -3.43
CA SER A 61 7.15 20.62 -4.26
C SER A 61 6.91 20.50 -5.76
N ASN A 62 5.91 19.70 -6.18
CA ASN A 62 5.63 19.30 -7.56
C ASN A 62 6.84 18.68 -8.26
N ILE A 63 6.71 17.41 -8.64
CA ILE A 63 7.71 16.78 -9.49
C ILE A 63 7.53 17.35 -10.89
N LYS A 64 8.57 17.98 -11.45
CA LYS A 64 8.52 18.62 -12.77
C LYS A 64 8.95 17.68 -13.87
N ILE A 65 9.95 16.85 -13.59
CA ILE A 65 10.48 15.87 -14.54
C ILE A 65 10.51 14.50 -13.86
N LEU A 66 9.91 13.50 -14.49
CA LEU A 66 10.16 12.10 -14.19
C LEU A 66 11.18 11.56 -15.20
N LYS A 67 12.40 11.26 -14.73
CA LYS A 67 13.45 10.62 -15.51
C LYS A 67 13.43 9.12 -15.23
N ILE A 68 13.24 8.31 -16.27
CA ILE A 68 13.26 6.85 -16.18
C ILE A 68 14.62 6.37 -16.67
N ASP A 69 15.36 5.64 -15.83
CA ASP A 69 16.68 5.10 -16.16
C ASP A 69 16.59 3.89 -17.11
N ILE A 70 15.95 4.08 -18.26
CA ILE A 70 15.74 3.09 -19.31
C ILE A 70 15.98 3.74 -20.67
N ASP A 71 16.38 2.94 -21.65
CA ASP A 71 16.42 3.41 -23.05
C ASP A 71 15.00 3.45 -23.62
N HIS A 72 14.73 4.43 -24.48
CA HIS A 72 13.42 4.62 -25.10
C HIS A 72 12.86 3.33 -25.72
N GLU A 73 13.69 2.49 -26.34
CA GLU A 73 13.29 1.24 -26.98
C GLU A 73 12.73 0.22 -25.98
N ASN A 74 13.31 0.14 -24.78
CA ASN A 74 13.02 -0.87 -23.75
C ASN A 74 11.90 -0.48 -22.78
N LEU A 75 11.20 0.63 -23.02
CA LEU A 75 10.20 1.19 -22.11
C LEU A 75 9.06 0.24 -21.73
N GLU A 76 8.79 -0.80 -22.53
CA GLU A 76 7.82 -1.83 -22.19
C GLU A 76 8.19 -2.61 -20.92
N ASN A 77 9.48 -2.92 -20.74
CA ASN A 77 9.98 -3.64 -19.57
C ASN A 77 9.84 -2.84 -18.27
N PHE A 78 9.77 -1.51 -18.36
CA PHE A 78 9.52 -0.66 -17.20
C PHE A 78 8.14 -0.95 -16.59
N TYR A 79 7.12 -1.23 -17.41
CA TYR A 79 5.77 -1.55 -16.94
C TYR A 79 5.63 -2.93 -16.31
N ASP A 80 6.67 -3.77 -16.36
CA ASP A 80 6.74 -4.96 -15.53
C ASP A 80 6.93 -4.62 -14.05
N GLN A 81 7.38 -3.39 -13.70
CA GLN A 81 7.60 -2.98 -12.31
C GLN A 81 6.33 -2.47 -11.65
N GLU A 82 6.17 -2.80 -10.37
CA GLU A 82 5.00 -2.56 -9.53
C GLU A 82 4.68 -1.07 -9.36
N TYR A 83 5.70 -0.22 -9.39
CA TYR A 83 5.57 1.21 -9.15
C TYR A 83 5.31 2.02 -10.42
N SER A 84 5.50 1.42 -11.60
CA SER A 84 5.53 2.14 -12.88
C SER A 84 4.20 2.78 -13.20
N TYR A 85 3.12 1.99 -13.24
CA TYR A 85 1.79 2.51 -13.53
C TYR A 85 1.33 3.54 -12.48
N PRO A 86 1.39 3.29 -11.16
CA PRO A 86 0.97 4.28 -10.16
C PRO A 86 1.75 5.61 -10.24
N ILE A 87 3.09 5.55 -10.36
CA ILE A 87 3.92 6.77 -10.38
C ILE A 87 3.70 7.56 -11.68
N VAL A 88 3.70 6.90 -12.84
CA VAL A 88 3.45 7.59 -14.12
C VAL A 88 2.06 8.22 -14.12
N SER A 89 1.06 7.50 -13.60
CA SER A 89 -0.31 8.00 -13.51
C SER A 89 -0.41 9.23 -12.60
N LEU A 90 0.18 9.18 -11.41
CA LEU A 90 0.18 10.31 -10.46
C LEU A 90 0.75 11.60 -11.07
N LEU A 91 1.76 11.45 -11.92
CA LEU A 91 2.52 12.56 -12.50
C LEU A 91 2.05 12.96 -13.91
N TRP A 92 1.00 12.30 -14.43
CA TRP A 92 0.60 12.37 -15.83
C TRP A 92 0.33 13.81 -16.31
N ASN A 93 -0.35 14.60 -15.49
CA ASN A 93 -0.77 15.96 -15.83
C ASN A 93 0.24 17.04 -15.38
N THR A 94 1.17 16.70 -14.48
CA THR A 94 2.01 17.70 -13.79
C THR A 94 3.49 17.65 -14.17
N SER A 95 3.95 16.55 -14.76
CA SER A 95 5.35 16.34 -15.11
C SER A 95 5.59 16.14 -16.61
N SER A 96 6.80 16.46 -17.05
CA SER A 96 7.39 15.91 -18.27
C SER A 96 8.05 14.56 -17.98
N PHE A 97 8.17 13.74 -19.02
CA PHE A 97 8.71 12.39 -18.92
C PHE A 97 9.89 12.27 -19.86
N VAL A 98 11.05 11.85 -19.34
CA VAL A 98 12.26 11.67 -20.14
C VAL A 98 12.94 10.33 -19.86
N ASP A 99 13.65 9.81 -20.86
CA ASP A 99 14.48 8.61 -20.72
C ASP A 99 15.84 8.92 -20.07
N ARG A 100 16.75 7.92 -20.00
CA ARG A 100 18.07 8.12 -19.38
C ARG A 100 18.94 9.16 -20.12
N ASN A 101 18.71 9.33 -21.42
CA ASN A 101 19.43 10.25 -22.31
C ASN A 101 18.75 11.63 -22.40
N GLY A 102 17.58 11.81 -21.77
CA GLY A 102 16.84 13.06 -21.77
C GLY A 102 15.83 13.20 -22.91
N ASN A 103 15.59 12.14 -23.70
CA ASN A 103 14.59 12.17 -24.76
C ASN A 103 13.18 12.18 -24.17
N GLU A 104 12.27 12.92 -24.79
CA GLU A 104 10.86 12.97 -24.41
C GLU A 104 10.16 11.63 -24.70
N ILE A 105 9.43 11.08 -23.73
CA ILE A 105 8.86 9.72 -23.83
C ILE A 105 7.35 9.64 -23.54
N LYS A 106 6.66 10.75 -23.25
CA LYS A 106 5.23 10.76 -22.90
C LYS A 106 4.33 10.16 -23.99
N PRO A 107 4.57 10.35 -25.30
CA PRO A 107 3.80 9.69 -26.36
C PRO A 107 3.85 8.16 -26.28
N LYS A 108 5.04 7.59 -26.05
CA LYS A 108 5.19 6.13 -25.90
C LYS A 108 4.57 5.65 -24.59
N LEU A 109 4.79 6.38 -23.49
CA LEU A 109 4.14 6.09 -22.20
C LEU A 109 2.61 6.10 -22.30
N ARG A 110 2.00 6.95 -23.14
CA ARG A 110 0.54 6.99 -23.31
C ARG A 110 -0.02 5.66 -23.80
N LYS A 111 0.64 5.06 -24.79
CA LYS A 111 0.25 3.74 -25.30
C LYS A 111 0.37 2.70 -24.19
N LEU A 112 1.52 2.68 -23.49
CA LEU A 112 1.79 1.71 -22.43
C LEU A 112 0.85 1.87 -21.22
N GLN A 113 0.54 3.11 -20.81
CA GLN A 113 -0.46 3.41 -19.78
C GLN A 113 -1.83 2.82 -20.16
N ASN A 114 -2.28 3.04 -21.39
CA ASN A 114 -3.58 2.56 -21.85
C ASN A 114 -3.61 1.03 -21.90
N ASP A 115 -2.55 0.41 -22.44
CA ASP A 115 -2.43 -1.06 -22.50
C ASP A 115 -2.42 -1.66 -21.09
N TYR A 116 -1.71 -1.04 -20.15
CA TYR A 116 -1.71 -1.46 -18.75
C TYR A 116 -3.08 -1.29 -18.11
N PHE A 117 -3.75 -0.16 -18.33
CA PHE A 117 -5.09 0.12 -17.80
C PHE A 117 -6.12 -0.91 -18.30
N ILE A 118 -6.07 -1.26 -19.59
CA ILE A 118 -6.93 -2.28 -20.19
C ILE A 118 -6.65 -3.65 -19.55
N LYS A 119 -5.37 -4.05 -19.43
CA LYS A 119 -4.98 -5.31 -18.77
C LYS A 119 -5.44 -5.36 -17.31
N MET A 120 -5.22 -4.28 -16.58
CA MET A 120 -5.62 -4.12 -15.17
C MET A 120 -7.13 -4.30 -14.99
N ASN A 121 -7.93 -3.57 -15.78
CA ASN A 121 -9.40 -3.65 -15.72
C ASN A 121 -9.97 -4.95 -16.29
N GLY A 122 -9.27 -5.57 -17.24
CA GLY A 122 -9.60 -6.89 -17.78
C GLY A 122 -9.24 -8.04 -16.83
N LEU A 123 -8.72 -7.75 -15.63
CA LEU A 123 -8.23 -8.73 -14.66
C LEU A 123 -7.27 -9.75 -15.31
N SER A 124 -6.36 -9.24 -16.15
CA SER A 124 -5.45 -10.04 -16.97
C SER A 124 -4.08 -10.20 -16.31
N ARG A 125 -3.36 -11.26 -16.68
CA ARG A 125 -2.06 -11.60 -16.08
C ARG A 125 -1.03 -10.46 -16.17
N PHE A 126 -0.39 -10.17 -15.05
CA PHE A 126 0.87 -9.42 -14.99
C PHE A 126 2.07 -10.34 -14.83
N LYS A 127 3.27 -9.83 -15.12
CA LYS A 127 4.51 -10.58 -14.93
C LYS A 127 4.84 -10.75 -13.45
N GLY A 128 5.16 -11.98 -13.06
CA GLY A 128 5.54 -12.35 -11.70
C GLY A 128 4.36 -12.65 -10.78
N ASN A 129 4.64 -12.83 -9.49
CA ASN A 129 3.69 -13.30 -8.48
C ASN A 129 3.04 -12.13 -7.74
N LYS A 130 2.37 -11.27 -8.52
CA LYS A 130 1.88 -9.99 -8.04
C LYS A 130 0.69 -9.51 -8.84
N TYR A 131 -0.08 -8.63 -8.23
CA TYR A 131 -1.16 -7.94 -8.90
C TYR A 131 -1.36 -6.56 -8.29
N ILE A 132 -1.63 -5.56 -9.12
CA ILE A 132 -1.92 -4.20 -8.66
C ILE A 132 -3.13 -3.65 -9.39
N LEU A 133 -3.97 -2.96 -8.62
CA LEU A 133 -5.17 -2.27 -9.06
C LEU A 133 -5.02 -0.82 -8.59
N THR A 134 -5.08 0.15 -9.50
CA THR A 134 -4.85 1.57 -9.18
C THR A 134 -5.90 2.46 -9.83
N ASN A 135 -6.68 3.12 -8.99
CA ASN A 135 -7.51 4.26 -9.35
C ASN A 135 -6.65 5.52 -9.48
N THR A 136 -7.00 6.38 -10.43
CA THR A 136 -6.34 7.66 -10.72
C THR A 136 -7.42 8.73 -10.82
N ASP A 137 -7.75 9.35 -9.68
CA ASP A 137 -8.99 10.14 -9.53
C ASP A 137 -9.03 11.41 -10.39
N HIS A 138 -7.85 11.90 -10.78
CA HIS A 138 -7.67 13.11 -11.59
C HIS A 138 -7.73 12.86 -13.11
N LEU A 139 -7.88 11.60 -13.53
CA LEU A 139 -8.18 11.24 -14.92
C LEU A 139 -9.69 11.08 -15.09
N SER A 140 -10.16 11.06 -16.35
CA SER A 140 -11.58 10.87 -16.61
C SER A 140 -12.09 9.52 -16.05
N LYS A 141 -13.35 9.47 -15.63
CA LYS A 141 -13.96 8.26 -15.03
C LYS A 141 -13.82 7.01 -15.92
N ASN A 142 -13.76 7.18 -17.24
CA ASN A 142 -13.60 6.07 -18.19
C ASN A 142 -12.16 5.53 -18.27
N ASN A 143 -11.17 6.34 -17.88
CA ASN A 143 -9.75 6.05 -18.06
C ASN A 143 -8.97 5.96 -16.73
N GLY A 144 -9.62 6.27 -15.61
CA GLY A 144 -8.95 6.34 -14.31
C GLY A 144 -9.51 5.43 -13.23
N LEU A 145 -10.65 4.76 -13.47
CA LEU A 145 -11.29 3.92 -12.45
C LEU A 145 -11.06 2.43 -12.73
N VAL A 146 -10.78 1.70 -11.65
CA VAL A 146 -10.75 0.24 -11.58
C VAL A 146 -12.18 -0.23 -11.39
N LYS A 147 -12.77 -0.80 -12.45
CA LYS A 147 -14.17 -1.25 -12.51
C LYS A 147 -14.53 -2.29 -11.45
N LEU A 148 -13.55 -3.02 -10.92
CA LEU A 148 -13.77 -3.93 -9.81
C LEU A 148 -14.27 -3.20 -8.55
N PHE A 149 -13.73 -2.01 -8.27
CA PHE A 149 -14.01 -1.26 -7.04
C PHE A 149 -14.92 -0.07 -7.28
N GLU A 150 -14.90 0.54 -8.46
CA GLU A 150 -15.58 1.81 -8.70
C GLU A 150 -16.02 1.95 -10.16
N ASN A 151 -17.17 2.58 -10.36
CA ASN A 151 -17.64 3.00 -11.67
C ASN A 151 -18.21 4.43 -11.60
N SER A 152 -18.83 4.90 -12.69
CA SER A 152 -19.39 6.25 -12.76
C SER A 152 -20.41 6.58 -11.68
N ASN A 153 -21.07 5.54 -11.14
CA ASN A 153 -22.14 5.60 -10.14
C ASN A 153 -21.60 5.47 -8.71
N GLY A 154 -20.29 5.30 -8.52
CA GLY A 154 -19.64 5.21 -7.22
C GLY A 154 -18.99 3.85 -6.94
N PHE A 155 -18.74 3.58 -5.66
CA PHE A 155 -18.10 2.36 -5.19
C PHE A 155 -18.96 1.11 -5.42
N ASN A 156 -18.32 0.01 -5.79
CA ASN A 156 -18.94 -1.30 -5.92
C ASN A 156 -19.12 -1.93 -4.53
N ASP A 157 -20.32 -1.80 -3.97
CA ASP A 157 -20.65 -2.37 -2.65
C ASP A 157 -20.93 -3.89 -2.69
N ASN A 158 -20.77 -4.55 -3.85
CA ASN A 158 -20.92 -6.00 -3.97
C ASN A 158 -19.64 -6.72 -3.49
N GLU A 159 -19.54 -6.91 -2.18
CA GLU A 159 -18.43 -7.62 -1.54
C GLU A 159 -18.22 -9.03 -2.12
N GLU A 160 -19.29 -9.77 -2.43
CA GLU A 160 -19.18 -11.13 -2.99
C GLU A 160 -18.49 -11.13 -4.36
N GLN A 161 -18.84 -10.17 -5.23
CA GLN A 161 -18.19 -10.01 -6.53
C GLN A 161 -16.72 -9.62 -6.38
N ILE A 162 -16.41 -8.73 -5.42
CA ILE A 162 -15.03 -8.36 -5.10
C ILE A 162 -14.24 -9.59 -4.64
N THR A 163 -14.78 -10.35 -3.69
CA THR A 163 -14.17 -11.58 -3.18
C THR A 163 -13.94 -12.61 -4.29
N LYS A 164 -14.92 -12.85 -5.17
CA LYS A 164 -14.76 -13.75 -6.33
C LYS A 164 -13.65 -13.30 -7.27
N SER A 165 -13.54 -11.99 -7.51
CA SER A 165 -12.49 -11.44 -8.38
C SER A 165 -11.11 -11.51 -7.72
N VAL A 166 -11.03 -11.23 -6.41
CA VAL A 166 -9.80 -11.39 -5.62
C VAL A 166 -9.36 -12.85 -5.61
N LYS A 167 -10.28 -13.81 -5.40
CA LYS A 167 -10.00 -15.24 -5.52
C LYS A 167 -9.34 -15.59 -6.84
N LYS A 168 -9.93 -15.12 -7.94
CA LYS A 168 -9.39 -15.32 -9.29
C LYS A 168 -7.98 -14.74 -9.42
N ILE A 169 -7.77 -13.49 -9.00
CA ILE A 169 -6.46 -12.82 -9.04
C ILE A 169 -5.41 -13.63 -8.27
N LEU A 170 -5.76 -14.06 -7.06
CA LEU A 170 -4.86 -14.81 -6.20
C LEU A 170 -4.48 -16.15 -6.82
N ASN A 171 -5.46 -16.93 -7.27
CA ASN A 171 -5.25 -18.26 -7.86
C ASN A 171 -4.51 -18.20 -9.19
N ASP A 172 -4.94 -17.33 -10.10
CA ASP A 172 -4.49 -17.33 -11.49
C ASP A 172 -3.14 -16.62 -11.67
N TYR A 173 -2.80 -15.67 -10.78
CA TYR A 173 -1.66 -14.76 -11.01
C TYR A 173 -0.71 -14.62 -9.82
N VAL A 174 -1.21 -14.53 -8.59
CA VAL A 174 -0.35 -14.23 -7.42
C VAL A 174 0.27 -15.51 -6.83
N LEU A 175 -0.49 -16.61 -6.76
CA LEU A 175 -0.14 -17.83 -6.01
C LEU A 175 0.15 -19.04 -6.92
N THR A 176 0.45 -18.76 -8.20
CA THR A 176 0.58 -19.74 -9.30
C THR A 176 1.61 -20.85 -9.10
N PHE A 177 2.60 -20.67 -8.21
CA PHE A 177 3.70 -21.61 -8.01
C PHE A 177 3.54 -22.56 -6.82
N ASN A 178 2.38 -22.56 -6.14
CA ASN A 178 2.16 -23.42 -5.00
C ASN A 178 0.75 -24.04 -4.98
N LYS A 179 0.60 -25.21 -5.61
CA LYS A 179 -0.65 -25.98 -5.59
C LYS A 179 -1.12 -26.32 -4.17
N ASN A 180 -0.18 -26.51 -3.23
CA ASN A 180 -0.51 -26.85 -1.84
C ASN A 180 -1.11 -25.63 -1.11
N ASN A 181 -0.68 -24.41 -1.44
CA ASN A 181 -1.31 -23.20 -0.91
C ASN A 181 -2.73 -22.97 -1.44
N LEU A 182 -3.13 -23.55 -2.59
CA LEU A 182 -4.51 -23.40 -3.12
C LEU A 182 -5.57 -23.92 -2.14
N ILE A 183 -5.24 -24.98 -1.38
CA ILE A 183 -6.14 -25.56 -0.36
C ILE A 183 -6.29 -24.59 0.82
N GLU A 184 -5.19 -24.01 1.30
CA GLU A 184 -5.26 -22.99 2.35
C GLU A 184 -5.97 -21.72 1.85
N ILE A 185 -5.75 -21.32 0.59
CA ILE A 185 -6.40 -20.16 -0.05
C ILE A 185 -7.92 -20.29 0.02
N ASP A 186 -8.49 -21.45 -0.28
CA ASP A 186 -9.94 -21.63 -0.22
C ASP A 186 -10.51 -21.33 1.19
N SER A 187 -9.74 -21.58 2.24
CA SER A 187 -10.13 -21.26 3.63
C SER A 187 -9.93 -19.80 4.04
N ILE A 188 -9.09 -19.05 3.30
CA ILE A 188 -8.70 -17.67 3.67
C ILE A 188 -9.14 -16.62 2.63
N VAL A 189 -9.74 -17.04 1.52
CA VAL A 189 -10.03 -16.12 0.41
C VAL A 189 -11.17 -15.16 0.75
N ASP A 190 -12.15 -15.61 1.52
CA ASP A 190 -13.23 -14.75 2.01
C ASP A 190 -12.69 -13.72 3.01
N ASP A 191 -11.74 -14.12 3.85
CA ASP A 191 -10.97 -13.22 4.74
C ASP A 191 -10.22 -12.15 3.93
N ILE A 192 -9.48 -12.55 2.89
CA ILE A 192 -8.74 -11.60 2.05
C ILE A 192 -9.72 -10.70 1.27
N GLY A 193 -10.79 -11.25 0.68
CA GLY A 193 -11.82 -10.49 -0.03
C GLY A 193 -12.46 -9.43 0.87
N ALA A 194 -12.76 -9.78 2.12
CA ALA A 194 -13.26 -8.86 3.14
C ALA A 194 -12.25 -7.75 3.46
N ILE A 195 -10.96 -8.08 3.67
CA ILE A 195 -9.90 -7.09 3.88
C ILE A 195 -9.87 -6.09 2.72
N ILE A 196 -9.89 -6.60 1.48
CA ILE A 196 -9.80 -5.76 0.29
C ILE A 196 -11.02 -4.86 0.14
N TYR A 197 -12.22 -5.40 0.35
CA TYR A 197 -13.45 -4.63 0.31
C TYR A 197 -13.42 -3.47 1.31
N GLU A 198 -13.13 -3.74 2.59
CA GLU A 198 -13.13 -2.72 3.65
C GLU A 198 -12.06 -1.64 3.39
N LEU A 199 -10.84 -2.06 3.03
CA LEU A 199 -9.75 -1.12 2.79
C LEU A 199 -9.95 -0.30 1.51
N ALA A 200 -10.37 -0.92 0.41
CA ALA A 200 -10.66 -0.18 -0.83
C ALA A 200 -11.79 0.83 -0.62
N LYS A 201 -12.84 0.45 0.11
CA LYS A 201 -13.93 1.34 0.50
C LYS A 201 -13.43 2.53 1.31
N ASN A 202 -12.56 2.29 2.29
CA ASN A 202 -11.94 3.38 3.07
C ASN A 202 -11.16 4.37 2.18
N THR A 203 -10.39 3.89 1.20
CA THR A 203 -9.72 4.81 0.28
C THR A 203 -10.70 5.61 -0.57
N TYR A 204 -11.84 5.02 -0.96
CA TYR A 204 -12.88 5.72 -1.72
C TYR A 204 -13.56 6.80 -0.89
N GLU A 205 -13.92 6.49 0.35
CA GLU A 205 -14.63 7.43 1.22
C GLU A 205 -13.72 8.55 1.75
N TRP A 206 -12.46 8.24 2.05
CA TRP A 206 -11.58 9.14 2.81
C TRP A 206 -10.30 9.55 2.07
N GLY A 207 -9.86 8.79 1.06
CA GLY A 207 -8.57 8.96 0.39
C GLY A 207 -8.58 9.88 -0.84
N ARG A 208 -9.75 10.43 -1.24
CA ARG A 208 -9.91 11.26 -2.45
C ARG A 208 -9.80 12.76 -2.21
N THR A 209 -10.03 13.18 -0.97
CA THR A 209 -10.23 14.58 -0.63
C THR A 209 -9.37 15.01 0.54
N ASP A 210 -9.14 16.30 0.65
CA ASP A 210 -8.44 16.90 1.79
C ASP A 210 -9.34 17.01 3.04
N SER A 211 -8.82 17.70 4.07
CA SER A 211 -9.56 17.90 5.33
C SER A 211 -10.83 18.74 5.15
N GLN A 212 -10.91 19.56 4.10
CA GLN A 212 -12.05 20.40 3.72
C GLN A 212 -12.99 19.72 2.72
N ASN A 213 -12.75 18.43 2.42
CA ASN A 213 -13.47 17.65 1.41
C ASN A 213 -13.29 18.15 -0.04
N ILE A 214 -12.18 18.85 -0.32
CA ILE A 214 -11.81 19.26 -1.68
C ILE A 214 -11.05 18.12 -2.36
N GLU A 215 -11.39 17.82 -3.62
CA GLU A 215 -10.72 16.77 -4.40
C GLU A 215 -9.24 17.08 -4.61
N ILE A 216 -8.41 16.04 -4.51
CA ILE A 216 -6.96 16.16 -4.68
C ILE A 216 -6.61 16.09 -6.17
N SER A 217 -5.97 17.16 -6.67
CA SER A 217 -5.67 17.37 -8.09
C SER A 217 -4.75 16.32 -8.74
N SER A 218 -3.95 15.62 -7.96
CA SER A 218 -3.12 14.49 -8.39
C SER A 218 -3.24 13.38 -7.37
N SER A 219 -4.28 12.58 -7.52
CA SER A 219 -4.60 11.49 -6.61
C SER A 219 -4.51 10.13 -7.31
N ILE A 220 -3.86 9.19 -6.62
CA ILE A 220 -3.90 7.77 -6.90
C ILE A 220 -4.31 7.01 -5.64
N ARG A 221 -5.05 5.92 -5.82
CA ARG A 221 -5.45 4.99 -4.77
C ARG A 221 -5.36 3.57 -5.30
N GLY A 222 -5.02 2.59 -4.49
CA GLY A 222 -4.88 1.25 -5.03
C GLY A 222 -4.74 0.13 -4.02
N VAL A 223 -4.83 -1.07 -4.58
CA VAL A 223 -4.66 -2.35 -3.91
C VAL A 223 -3.56 -3.11 -4.62
N TYR A 224 -2.64 -3.68 -3.86
CA TYR A 224 -1.53 -4.46 -4.35
C TYR A 224 -1.41 -5.77 -3.58
N PHE A 225 -1.10 -6.83 -4.31
CA PHE A 225 -0.83 -8.16 -3.80
C PHE A 225 0.55 -8.60 -4.26
N ARG A 226 1.32 -9.20 -3.38
CA ARG A 226 2.53 -9.94 -3.74
C ARG A 226 2.71 -11.17 -2.90
N PHE A 227 2.98 -12.27 -3.57
CA PHE A 227 3.44 -13.47 -2.90
C PHE A 227 4.95 -13.41 -2.67
N HIS A 228 5.35 -13.67 -1.44
CA HIS A 228 6.74 -13.75 -1.03
C HIS A 228 7.10 -15.18 -0.67
N LYS A 229 8.23 -15.63 -1.22
CA LYS A 229 8.89 -16.89 -0.89
C LYS A 229 10.29 -16.58 -0.43
N ASN A 230 10.54 -16.67 0.88
CA ASN A 230 11.82 -16.28 1.45
C ASN A 230 12.37 -17.36 2.39
N ASN A 231 13.68 -17.60 2.33
CA ASN A 231 14.38 -18.42 3.33
C ASN A 231 14.43 -17.67 4.66
N LYS A 232 14.28 -18.40 5.76
CA LYS A 232 14.30 -17.84 7.12
C LYS A 232 15.57 -17.05 7.42
N GLU A 233 16.75 -17.52 7.01
CA GLU A 233 18.00 -16.79 7.24
C GLU A 233 18.02 -15.45 6.51
N LYS A 234 17.50 -15.42 5.27
CA LYS A 234 17.40 -14.18 4.48
C LYS A 234 16.40 -13.21 5.11
N ILE A 235 15.29 -13.70 5.64
CA ILE A 235 14.30 -12.89 6.39
C ILE A 235 15.00 -12.25 7.60
N SER A 236 15.71 -13.02 8.42
CA SER A 236 16.41 -12.49 9.59
C SER A 236 17.46 -11.45 9.24
N GLN A 237 18.18 -11.62 8.12
CA GLN A 237 19.15 -10.62 7.64
C GLN A 237 18.45 -9.35 7.13
N GLU A 238 17.38 -9.49 6.37
CA GLU A 238 16.67 -8.39 5.71
C GLU A 238 15.92 -7.50 6.69
N PHE A 239 15.26 -8.13 7.67
CA PHE A 239 14.42 -7.43 8.64
C PHE A 239 15.11 -7.20 9.98
N LYS A 240 16.42 -7.48 10.08
CA LYS A 240 17.21 -7.24 11.29
C LYS A 240 16.92 -5.85 11.87
N ASP A 241 16.74 -5.81 13.19
CA ASP A 241 16.45 -4.60 13.97
C ASP A 241 15.08 -3.94 13.69
N THR A 242 14.27 -4.49 12.79
CA THR A 242 12.89 -4.05 12.53
C THR A 242 11.86 -4.88 13.34
N PRO A 243 10.62 -4.39 13.52
CA PRO A 243 9.55 -5.19 14.13
C PRO A 243 9.22 -6.50 13.41
N LEU A 244 9.56 -6.63 12.13
CA LEU A 244 9.32 -7.88 11.40
C LEU A 244 10.25 -9.00 11.84
N ASP A 245 11.49 -8.70 12.26
CA ASP A 245 12.40 -9.73 12.77
C ASP A 245 11.84 -10.40 14.04
N SER A 246 11.22 -9.64 14.94
CA SER A 246 10.56 -10.22 16.12
C SER A 246 9.26 -10.96 15.78
N TYR A 247 8.53 -10.52 14.74
CA TYR A 247 7.35 -11.22 14.23
C TYR A 247 7.72 -12.60 13.63
N PHE A 248 8.73 -12.67 12.76
CA PHE A 248 9.15 -13.94 12.14
C PHE A 248 9.79 -14.92 13.11
N LYS A 249 10.17 -14.48 14.32
CA LYS A 249 10.68 -15.32 15.41
C LYS A 249 9.59 -15.85 16.35
N GLN A 250 8.32 -15.49 16.14
CA GLN A 250 7.21 -16.01 16.97
C GLN A 250 7.03 -17.51 16.78
N LYS A 251 6.70 -18.23 17.86
CA LYS A 251 6.54 -19.70 17.85
C LYS A 251 5.56 -20.18 16.76
N TYR A 252 4.44 -19.49 16.59
CA TYR A 252 3.48 -19.80 15.53
C TYR A 252 4.13 -19.77 14.14
N ILE A 253 4.90 -18.74 13.80
CA ILE A 253 5.57 -18.65 12.50
C ILE A 253 6.62 -19.75 12.33
N LEU A 254 7.38 -20.01 13.39
CA LEU A 254 8.45 -21.01 13.38
C LEU A 254 7.92 -22.44 13.22
N ASN A 255 6.80 -22.75 13.87
CA ASN A 255 6.27 -24.11 13.94
C ASN A 255 5.24 -24.39 12.83
N GLU A 256 4.42 -23.40 12.49
CA GLU A 256 3.25 -23.60 11.63
C GLU A 256 3.42 -23.01 10.23
N CYS A 257 4.37 -22.09 10.01
CA CYS A 257 4.52 -21.36 8.75
C CYS A 257 5.89 -21.54 8.07
N THR A 258 6.80 -22.29 8.71
CA THR A 258 8.13 -22.58 8.17
C THR A 258 8.12 -23.98 7.59
N ASN A 259 8.32 -24.11 6.27
CA ASN A 259 8.31 -25.41 5.61
C ASN A 259 9.64 -26.17 5.78
N GLU A 260 9.66 -27.41 5.29
CA GLU A 260 10.83 -28.32 5.37
C GLU A 260 12.10 -27.76 4.69
N LEU A 261 11.95 -26.81 3.76
CA LEU A 261 13.05 -26.12 3.09
C LEU A 261 13.52 -24.87 3.85
N ASN A 262 13.08 -24.71 5.10
CA ASN A 262 13.32 -23.54 5.94
C ASN A 262 12.86 -22.22 5.29
N GLN A 263 11.74 -22.28 4.56
CA GLN A 263 11.14 -21.13 3.90
C GLN A 263 9.84 -20.73 4.57
N VAL A 264 9.61 -19.42 4.61
CA VAL A 264 8.33 -18.83 5.01
C VAL A 264 7.67 -18.22 3.79
N TYR A 265 6.42 -18.61 3.57
CA TYR A 265 5.56 -18.09 2.51
C TYR A 265 4.56 -17.12 3.11
N PHE A 266 4.39 -15.96 2.48
CA PHE A 266 3.39 -14.99 2.93
C PHE A 266 2.86 -14.14 1.77
N LEU A 267 1.63 -13.65 1.94
CA LEU A 267 1.02 -12.66 1.08
C LEU A 267 1.25 -11.28 1.70
N GLU A 268 1.83 -10.37 0.92
CA GLU A 268 1.79 -8.94 1.19
C GLU A 268 0.54 -8.36 0.51
N ILE A 269 -0.29 -7.69 1.30
CA ILE A 269 -1.39 -6.86 0.82
C ILE A 269 -1.03 -5.42 1.15
N LEU A 270 -1.04 -4.54 0.16
CA LEU A 270 -0.90 -3.10 0.36
C LEU A 270 -2.16 -2.41 -0.15
N VAL A 271 -2.75 -1.57 0.70
CA VAL A 271 -3.73 -0.58 0.26
C VAL A 271 -3.17 0.81 0.50
N PHE A 272 -3.25 1.67 -0.50
CA PHE A 272 -2.65 3.00 -0.47
C PHE A 272 -3.59 4.05 -1.06
N ASP A 273 -3.43 5.29 -0.63
CA ASP A 273 -4.09 6.47 -1.19
C ASP A 273 -3.19 7.70 -1.16
N SER A 274 -3.62 8.76 -1.86
CA SER A 274 -2.95 10.08 -1.88
C SER A 274 -3.66 11.12 -1.01
N GLY A 275 -4.55 10.69 -0.12
CA GLY A 275 -5.35 11.53 0.76
C GLY A 275 -4.53 12.35 1.75
N VAL A 276 -5.19 13.02 2.69
CA VAL A 276 -4.50 13.77 3.76
C VAL A 276 -4.05 12.89 4.92
N GLY A 277 -4.40 11.60 4.91
CA GLY A 277 -4.14 10.68 6.01
C GLY A 277 -5.17 10.79 7.13
N PHE A 278 -5.10 9.87 8.09
CA PHE A 278 -6.12 9.68 9.12
C PHE A 278 -6.25 10.88 10.04
N ILE A 279 -5.12 11.44 10.49
CA ILE A 279 -5.11 12.51 11.48
C ILE A 279 -5.74 13.75 10.87
N ASP A 280 -5.18 14.27 9.78
CA ASP A 280 -5.64 15.50 9.15
C ASP A 280 -7.09 15.39 8.67
N LYS A 281 -7.58 14.18 8.31
CA LYS A 281 -8.98 13.96 7.93
C LYS A 281 -9.94 14.06 9.12
N PHE A 282 -9.54 13.61 10.31
CA PHE A 282 -10.36 13.58 11.52
C PHE A 282 -10.19 14.81 12.43
N HIS A 283 -9.07 15.52 12.34
CA HIS A 283 -8.68 16.59 13.27
C HIS A 283 -9.64 17.80 13.33
N GLN A 284 -10.57 17.92 12.37
CA GLN A 284 -11.55 19.02 12.38
C GLN A 284 -12.71 18.84 13.38
N LYS A 285 -12.79 17.73 14.14
CA LYS A 285 -13.99 17.41 14.93
C LYS A 285 -13.79 17.05 16.41
N ASP A 286 -12.59 16.67 16.86
CA ASP A 286 -12.41 16.08 18.20
C ASP A 286 -11.16 16.60 18.93
N SER A 287 -11.20 16.63 20.27
CA SER A 287 -10.07 16.97 21.17
C SER A 287 -9.09 15.80 21.41
N LEU A 288 -9.00 14.87 20.46
CA LEU A 288 -8.19 13.65 20.57
C LEU A 288 -6.74 13.91 20.15
N THR A 289 -5.81 13.21 20.79
CA THR A 289 -4.42 13.14 20.32
C THR A 289 -4.33 12.40 18.99
N ASP A 290 -3.26 12.65 18.23
CA ASP A 290 -2.99 11.98 16.95
C ASP A 290 -3.04 10.44 17.06
N LEU A 291 -2.51 9.87 18.15
CA LEU A 291 -2.52 8.43 18.36
C LEU A 291 -3.93 7.90 18.68
N GLU A 292 -4.71 8.65 19.48
CA GLU A 292 -6.11 8.31 19.73
C GLU A 292 -6.94 8.37 18.45
N ILE A 293 -6.68 9.32 17.54
CA ILE A 293 -7.33 9.37 16.22
C ILE A 293 -7.00 8.11 15.42
N ILE A 294 -5.73 7.69 15.37
CA ILE A 294 -5.34 6.45 14.68
C ILE A 294 -6.05 5.25 15.30
N LYS A 295 -6.07 5.14 16.62
CA LYS A 295 -6.78 4.06 17.34
C LYS A 295 -8.28 4.09 17.09
N LYS A 296 -8.90 5.27 17.06
CA LYS A 296 -10.32 5.47 16.77
C LYS A 296 -10.68 4.97 15.36
N CYS A 297 -9.79 5.13 14.38
CA CYS A 297 -9.99 4.58 13.03
C CYS A 297 -10.02 3.05 13.00
N LEU A 298 -9.47 2.38 14.02
CA LEU A 298 -9.32 0.93 14.09
C LEU A 298 -10.44 0.20 14.85
N ILE A 299 -11.38 0.92 15.45
CA ILE A 299 -12.50 0.35 16.20
C ILE A 299 -13.82 0.47 15.41
N LYS A 300 -14.80 -0.37 15.77
CA LYS A 300 -16.10 -0.42 15.09
C LYS A 300 -16.86 0.91 15.13
N ASN A 301 -17.61 1.17 14.07
CA ASN A 301 -18.60 2.25 13.92
C ASN A 301 -18.04 3.68 14.03
N GLN A 302 -16.73 3.91 13.88
CA GLN A 302 -16.15 5.26 14.00
C GLN A 302 -16.03 6.03 12.69
N THR A 303 -15.81 5.34 11.57
CA THR A 303 -15.89 5.95 10.24
C THR A 303 -17.36 5.98 9.84
N SER A 304 -18.03 7.12 10.07
CA SER A 304 -19.39 7.34 9.60
C SER A 304 -19.36 7.42 8.07
N SER A 305 -19.77 6.35 7.39
CA SER A 305 -19.83 6.29 5.93
C SER A 305 -20.65 7.48 5.42
N ILE A 306 -20.06 8.34 4.60
CA ILE A 306 -20.75 9.48 3.95
C ILE A 306 -21.76 8.95 2.90
N THR A 307 -21.61 7.70 2.51
CA THR A 307 -22.42 7.03 1.51
C THR A 307 -23.65 6.34 2.12
N ASN A 308 -24.76 6.29 1.37
CA ASN A 308 -25.99 5.57 1.72
C ASN A 308 -25.85 4.03 1.61
N LEU A 309 -24.64 3.48 1.79
CA LEU A 309 -24.36 2.04 1.72
C LEU A 309 -24.88 1.37 3.00
N LYS A 310 -26.10 0.83 2.91
CA LYS A 310 -26.91 0.36 4.05
C LYS A 310 -26.57 -1.04 4.57
N SER A 311 -25.82 -1.86 3.83
CA SER A 311 -25.79 -3.33 4.03
C SER A 311 -24.79 -3.83 5.09
N LYS A 312 -23.66 -3.15 5.31
CA LYS A 312 -22.63 -3.54 6.31
C LYS A 312 -21.88 -2.31 6.86
N LYS A 313 -22.59 -1.45 7.58
CA LYS A 313 -21.97 -0.26 8.21
C LYS A 313 -21.15 -0.67 9.43
N GLY A 314 -19.88 -0.25 9.45
CA GLY A 314 -19.12 -0.01 10.68
C GLY A 314 -18.34 -1.16 11.30
N LEU A 315 -18.02 -2.23 10.56
CA LEU A 315 -16.99 -3.18 11.01
C LEU A 315 -15.58 -2.68 10.65
N GLY A 316 -15.38 -2.10 9.46
CA GLY A 316 -14.20 -1.31 9.10
C GLY A 316 -12.86 -2.01 9.37
N LEU A 317 -11.90 -1.25 9.91
CA LEU A 317 -10.55 -1.76 10.24
C LEU A 317 -10.56 -2.76 11.42
N ASP A 318 -11.55 -2.73 12.30
CA ASP A 318 -11.68 -3.71 13.39
C ASP A 318 -11.89 -5.13 12.84
N ARG A 319 -12.72 -5.26 11.79
CA ARG A 319 -12.91 -6.53 11.06
C ARG A 319 -11.59 -7.11 10.59
N ILE A 320 -10.70 -6.26 10.08
CA ILE A 320 -9.39 -6.65 9.55
C ILE A 320 -8.49 -7.14 10.68
N LEU A 321 -8.47 -6.45 11.82
CA LEU A 321 -7.72 -6.91 12.99
C LEU A 321 -8.23 -8.26 13.51
N ASN A 322 -9.54 -8.47 13.48
CA ASN A 322 -10.14 -9.76 13.83
C ASN A 322 -9.75 -10.88 12.84
N ILE A 323 -9.80 -10.61 11.54
CA ILE A 323 -9.36 -11.57 10.50
C ILE A 323 -7.88 -11.94 10.68
N LEU A 324 -7.03 -10.97 11.01
CA LEU A 324 -5.59 -11.17 11.18
C LEU A 324 -5.20 -11.71 12.56
N ASN A 325 -6.15 -11.85 13.48
CA ASN A 325 -5.88 -12.22 14.87
C ASN A 325 -5.11 -13.55 14.95
N GLN A 326 -4.11 -13.60 15.85
CA GLN A 326 -3.26 -14.78 16.11
C GLN A 326 -2.33 -15.23 14.97
N LYS A 327 -2.30 -14.51 13.84
CA LYS A 327 -1.46 -14.90 12.68
C LYS A 327 -0.79 -13.73 11.98
N GLY A 328 -1.49 -12.62 11.76
CA GLY A 328 -1.07 -11.57 10.85
C GLY A 328 -0.17 -10.49 11.46
N PHE A 329 0.31 -9.62 10.59
CA PHE A 329 0.99 -8.40 10.97
C PHE A 329 0.45 -7.25 10.13
N VAL A 330 0.16 -6.10 10.75
CA VAL A 330 -0.29 -4.91 10.04
C VAL A 330 0.61 -3.73 10.36
N ARG A 331 0.99 -2.99 9.33
CA ARG A 331 1.70 -1.71 9.43
C ARG A 331 0.84 -0.63 8.78
N ILE A 332 0.61 0.45 9.50
CA ILE A 332 -0.12 1.62 9.00
C ILE A 332 0.86 2.78 9.00
N THR A 333 1.03 3.39 7.83
CA THR A 333 1.77 4.64 7.70
C THR A 333 0.83 5.71 7.22
N THR A 334 0.64 6.74 8.04
CA THR A 334 -0.25 7.87 7.78
C THR A 334 0.34 9.10 8.44
N ASN A 335 0.25 10.24 7.79
CA ASN A 335 0.77 11.49 8.31
C ASN A 335 2.25 11.35 8.73
N LYS A 336 2.61 11.77 9.95
CA LYS A 336 3.95 11.63 10.53
C LYS A 336 4.17 10.28 11.25
N TYR A 337 3.18 9.39 11.27
CA TYR A 337 3.23 8.14 12.04
C TYR A 337 3.46 6.91 11.15
N SER A 338 4.25 5.97 11.67
CA SER A 338 4.31 4.60 11.18
C SER A 338 4.12 3.68 12.37
N VAL A 339 2.90 3.15 12.49
CA VAL A 339 2.51 2.26 13.59
C VAL A 339 2.37 0.85 13.07
N PHE A 340 2.52 -0.12 13.95
CA PHE A 340 2.25 -1.50 13.61
C PHE A 340 1.54 -2.23 14.74
N ARG A 341 0.99 -3.39 14.39
CA ARG A 341 0.50 -4.37 15.34
C ARG A 341 0.93 -5.76 14.91
N ASN A 342 1.54 -6.49 15.85
CA ASN A 342 1.81 -7.90 15.73
C ASN A 342 0.64 -8.68 16.34
N LEU A 343 -0.20 -9.29 15.50
CA LEU A 343 -1.44 -9.93 15.97
C LEU A 343 -1.20 -11.31 16.61
N ILE A 344 0.04 -11.81 16.62
CA ILE A 344 0.42 -13.01 17.38
C ILE A 344 0.80 -12.63 18.81
N LYS A 345 1.52 -11.50 18.97
CA LYS A 345 1.95 -10.99 20.28
C LYS A 345 0.79 -10.35 21.03
N ASP A 346 0.05 -9.49 20.33
CA ASP A 346 -1.01 -8.66 20.90
C ASP A 346 -2.33 -8.99 20.22
N ASN A 347 -2.90 -10.15 20.59
CA ASN A 347 -4.17 -10.65 20.06
C ASN A 347 -5.23 -9.54 20.04
N HIS A 348 -5.95 -9.46 18.94
CA HIS A 348 -7.05 -8.52 18.82
C HIS A 348 -8.20 -8.93 19.74
N LYS A 349 -8.66 -7.96 20.51
CA LYS A 349 -9.92 -7.98 21.25
C LYS A 349 -10.70 -6.76 20.76
N PRO A 350 -12.01 -6.89 20.46
CA PRO A 350 -12.81 -5.73 20.07
C PRO A 350 -12.74 -4.65 21.15
N THR A 351 -12.37 -3.45 20.74
CA THR A 351 -12.20 -2.29 21.63
C THR A 351 -13.31 -1.26 21.35
N ASN A 352 -13.80 -0.58 22.38
CA ASN A 352 -14.76 0.51 22.24
C ASN A 352 -14.06 1.89 22.35
N ILE A 353 -14.79 2.96 22.06
CA ILE A 353 -14.21 4.32 22.07
C ILE A 353 -13.82 4.80 23.47
N GLN A 354 -14.41 4.23 24.53
CA GLN A 354 -14.11 4.57 25.91
C GLN A 354 -12.81 3.92 26.43
N ASP A 355 -12.29 2.92 25.72
CA ASP A 355 -11.13 2.11 26.14
C ASP A 355 -10.08 2.00 25.02
N LEU A 356 -9.77 3.10 24.33
CA LEU A 356 -8.77 3.10 23.26
C LEU A 356 -7.37 2.63 23.73
N ASP A 357 -7.09 2.66 25.02
CA ASP A 357 -5.82 2.19 25.58
C ASP A 357 -5.64 0.68 25.54
N SER A 358 -6.72 -0.11 25.52
CA SER A 358 -6.61 -1.56 25.29
C SER A 358 -6.22 -1.90 23.85
N LEU A 359 -6.38 -0.98 22.90
CA LEU A 359 -5.92 -1.16 21.54
C LEU A 359 -4.42 -0.87 21.42
N VAL A 360 -3.61 -1.90 21.62
CA VAL A 360 -2.15 -1.84 21.46
C VAL A 360 -1.76 -1.51 20.01
N LEU A 361 -1.02 -0.42 19.85
CA LEU A 361 -0.26 -0.06 18.66
C LEU A 361 1.18 0.19 19.10
N GLU A 362 2.13 -0.33 18.34
CA GLU A 362 3.55 -0.12 18.59
C GLU A 362 4.13 0.83 17.53
N ASP A 363 5.13 1.60 17.92
CA ASP A 363 5.85 2.50 17.02
C ASP A 363 6.87 1.71 16.18
N TRP A 364 6.71 1.77 14.86
CA TRP A 364 7.61 1.09 13.92
C TRP A 364 9.06 1.58 14.04
N ASN A 365 9.26 2.85 14.38
CA ASN A 365 10.58 3.47 14.45
C ASN A 365 11.25 3.34 15.82
N LYS A 366 10.56 2.79 16.84
CA LYS A 366 11.07 2.62 18.22
C LYS A 366 11.59 3.92 18.84
N ASN A 367 10.89 5.03 18.61
CA ASN A 367 11.21 6.35 19.13
C ASN A 367 10.14 6.91 20.08
N ASP A 368 9.33 6.04 20.67
CA ASP A 368 8.23 6.37 21.59
C ASP A 368 7.22 7.35 20.97
N PHE A 369 6.91 7.18 19.68
CA PHE A 369 6.01 8.05 18.93
C PHE A 369 6.44 9.52 18.93
N LYS A 370 7.72 9.82 19.20
CA LYS A 370 8.25 11.19 19.14
C LYS A 370 8.25 11.65 17.69
N THR A 371 7.52 12.73 17.43
CA THR A 371 7.38 13.30 16.09
C THR A 371 8.19 14.58 15.87
N THR A 372 9.06 14.94 16.81
CA THR A 372 9.93 16.11 16.69
C THR A 372 10.79 15.96 15.43
N ASN A 373 10.72 16.93 14.52
CA ASN A 373 11.38 16.92 13.20
C ASN A 373 10.88 15.87 12.20
N MET A 374 9.75 15.21 12.43
CA MET A 374 9.14 14.32 11.43
C MET A 374 8.27 15.09 10.45
N ILE A 375 8.34 14.71 9.18
CA ILE A 375 7.46 15.27 8.17
C ILE A 375 6.16 14.49 8.07
N ASN A 376 5.09 15.28 7.99
CA ASN A 376 3.78 14.80 7.60
C ASN A 376 3.85 14.22 6.18
N ALA A 377 3.79 12.89 6.07
CA ALA A 377 3.65 12.20 4.79
C ALA A 377 2.20 12.27 4.31
N THR A 378 2.03 12.35 2.99
CA THR A 378 0.71 12.36 2.36
C THR A 378 0.18 10.94 2.19
N GLY A 379 -1.14 10.79 2.33
CA GLY A 379 -1.86 9.55 2.14
C GLY A 379 -1.82 8.60 3.32
N SER A 380 -2.61 7.53 3.22
CA SER A 380 -2.50 6.36 4.08
C SER A 380 -1.95 5.16 3.32
N HIS A 381 -1.12 4.36 3.98
CA HIS A 381 -0.51 3.16 3.44
C HIS A 381 -0.62 2.04 4.47
N ILE A 382 -1.47 1.06 4.17
CA ILE A 382 -1.73 -0.09 5.05
C ILE A 382 -1.10 -1.32 4.41
N SER A 383 -0.01 -1.81 5.02
CA SER A 383 0.68 -3.02 4.60
C SER A 383 0.34 -4.15 5.56
N ILE A 384 -0.22 -5.24 5.03
CA ILE A 384 -0.60 -6.44 5.77
C ILE A 384 0.29 -7.59 5.31
N LEU A 385 0.84 -8.31 6.28
CA LEU A 385 1.51 -9.58 6.08
C LEU A 385 0.58 -10.69 6.55
N TYR A 386 0.19 -11.55 5.62
CA TYR A 386 -0.58 -12.75 5.89
C TYR A 386 0.31 -13.99 5.68
N PRO A 387 0.73 -14.69 6.75
CA PRO A 387 1.55 -15.88 6.61
C PRO A 387 0.71 -17.07 6.12
N PHE A 388 1.30 -17.94 5.32
CA PHE A 388 0.71 -19.24 4.95
C PHE A 388 1.24 -20.33 5.88
N LYS A 389 0.41 -21.31 6.20
CA LYS A 389 0.84 -22.50 6.92
C LYS A 389 1.74 -23.38 6.04
N SER A 390 2.76 -23.96 6.64
CA SER A 390 3.48 -25.07 6.04
C SER A 390 2.60 -26.31 6.16
N ILE A 391 2.10 -26.79 5.02
CA ILE A 391 1.50 -28.12 4.96
C ILE A 391 2.67 -29.12 4.93
N SER A 392 2.73 -29.97 5.96
CA SER A 392 3.58 -31.16 6.02
C SER A 392 3.13 -32.19 4.99
#